data_AF-A0A238X4J7-F1
#
_entry.id   AF-A0A238X4J7-F1
#
_cell.length_a   1.000
_cell.length_b   1.000
_cell.length_c   1.000
_cell.angle_alpha   90.00
_cell.angle_beta   90.00
_cell.angle_gamma   90.00
#
_symmetry.space_group_name_H-M   'P 1'
#
loop_
_entity.id
_entity.type
_entity.pdbx_description
1 polymer ?
#
loop_
_entity_poly.entity_id
_entity_poly.type
_entity_poly.pdbx_seq_one_letter_code
_entity_poly.pdbx_strand_id
1 'polypeptide(L)'
;MVRICLLPHCAFLSQTSRMIEIYRALRDRGVTPRVATHGGTYESALRAAGIEYDLTGPRMDEARCARFLREQPSSGPVWQSAYSDDELRTYVLAEAEYFARHRITTAVTGFTLTTTLSTRLAGVRLVSEHSASFVPPIFERGLVPAPSKPFLGLRSAWLSNRLPSRVRFYCGGFNRIAGELGLPRIPSLAALILGDLTLVTEDPSVLGIPRLEIESWRPGRGYRPETRLAVTGPLFAHLPIPIPDEVETFLSGPGPIIYVAITSSPPSLVRAVVTALRPLAARILVAGTVHDLGDLNDDRVLVGGVLPSHLVMPRVDLAVTAGGQGSVQTAMAAGVPLLGIPLQLEQDLNVTLLERRGAARWLPPRQAGTARLAALARNLLSDSAYRRAAQDIRAAYAASDGPGRAADQILAGAA
;
A
#
# COMPACT_ATOMS: atom_id res chain seq x y z
N MET A 1 3.18 6.93 30.46
CA MET A 1 2.19 5.95 29.96
C MET A 1 2.00 6.20 28.48
N VAL A 2 2.28 5.20 27.64
CA VAL A 2 2.19 5.26 26.18
C VAL A 2 0.78 5.62 25.75
N ARG A 3 0.62 6.63 24.90
CA ARG A 3 -0.67 7.01 24.29
C ARG A 3 -0.50 7.09 22.79
N ILE A 4 -1.11 6.13 22.10
CA ILE A 4 -0.97 5.94 20.65
C ILE A 4 -2.17 6.56 19.94
N CYS A 5 -1.91 7.26 18.85
CA CYS A 5 -2.91 7.67 17.87
C CYS A 5 -2.60 7.03 16.51
N LEU A 6 -3.54 6.29 15.94
CA LEU A 6 -3.48 5.81 14.57
C LEU A 6 -4.16 6.84 13.66
N LEU A 7 -3.47 7.26 12.60
CA LEU A 7 -3.96 8.24 11.62
C LEU A 7 -4.10 7.62 10.23
N PRO A 8 -5.17 6.84 9.95
CA PRO A 8 -5.45 6.35 8.61
C PRO A 8 -5.77 7.49 7.66
N HIS A 9 -5.16 7.46 6.48
CA HIS A 9 -5.55 8.32 5.36
C HIS A 9 -6.71 7.67 4.60
N CYS A 10 -7.95 7.99 4.99
CA CYS A 10 -9.16 7.31 4.52
C CYS A 10 -9.53 7.53 3.04
N ALA A 11 -8.75 8.30 2.28
CA ALA A 11 -8.81 8.27 0.81
C ALA A 11 -8.33 6.94 0.19
N PHE A 12 -7.59 6.11 0.93
CA PHE A 12 -7.05 4.83 0.45
C PHE A 12 -7.54 3.66 1.30
N LEU A 13 -8.18 2.67 0.66
CA LEU A 13 -8.54 1.42 1.33
C LEU A 13 -7.31 0.72 1.91
N SER A 14 -6.17 0.75 1.21
CA SER A 14 -4.93 0.12 1.66
C SER A 14 -4.37 0.77 2.92
N GLN A 15 -4.45 2.10 3.08
CA GLN A 15 -3.99 2.81 4.28
C GLN A 15 -4.95 2.55 5.45
N THR A 16 -6.26 2.62 5.20
CA THR A 16 -7.26 2.36 6.23
C THR A 16 -7.20 0.92 6.75
N SER A 17 -7.15 -0.07 5.85
CA SER A 17 -7.13 -1.49 6.25
C SER A 17 -5.89 -1.87 7.06
N ARG A 18 -4.70 -1.36 6.72
CA ARG A 18 -3.49 -1.63 7.53
C ARG A 18 -3.57 -1.02 8.93
N MET A 19 -4.15 0.16 9.07
CA MET A 19 -4.41 0.75 10.39
C MET A 19 -5.40 -0.08 11.20
N ILE A 20 -6.40 -0.69 10.56
CA ILE A 20 -7.33 -1.62 11.23
C ILE A 20 -6.57 -2.84 11.77
N GLU A 21 -5.66 -3.42 10.99
CA GLU A 21 -4.85 -4.57 11.44
C GLU A 21 -3.92 -4.19 12.60
N ILE A 22 -3.25 -3.03 12.53
CA ILE A 22 -2.42 -2.51 13.63
C ILE A 22 -3.28 -2.21 14.87
N TYR A 23 -4.48 -1.64 14.71
CA TYR A 23 -5.42 -1.39 15.79
C TYR A 23 -5.76 -2.68 16.54
N ARG A 24 -6.14 -3.73 15.81
CA ARG A 24 -6.45 -5.06 16.36
C ARG A 24 -5.26 -5.63 17.13
N ALA A 25 -4.08 -5.61 16.52
CA ALA A 25 -2.86 -6.13 17.15
C ALA A 25 -2.44 -5.37 18.42
N LEU A 26 -2.67 -4.05 18.48
CA LEU A 26 -2.45 -3.24 19.69
C LEU A 26 -3.47 -3.58 20.78
N ARG A 27 -4.74 -3.79 20.40
CA ARG A 27 -5.82 -4.19 21.31
C ARG A 27 -5.55 -5.56 21.93
N ASP A 28 -5.04 -6.51 21.14
CA ASP A 28 -4.62 -7.83 21.62
C ASP A 28 -3.47 -7.75 22.65
N ARG A 29 -2.68 -6.67 22.60
CA ARG A 29 -1.62 -6.35 23.57
C ARG A 29 -2.12 -5.50 24.76
N GLY A 30 -3.43 -5.37 24.93
CA GLY A 30 -4.04 -4.62 26.02
C GLY A 30 -3.95 -3.09 25.86
N VAL A 31 -3.54 -2.59 24.69
CA VAL A 31 -3.45 -1.15 24.42
C VAL A 31 -4.60 -0.71 23.53
N THR A 32 -5.32 0.31 23.97
CA THR A 32 -6.41 0.90 23.18
C THR A 32 -5.91 2.19 22.53
N PRO A 33 -5.47 2.15 21.27
CA PRO A 33 -5.06 3.36 20.59
C PRO A 33 -6.29 4.22 20.27
N ARG A 34 -6.09 5.54 20.21
CA ARG A 34 -7.06 6.43 19.56
C ARG A 34 -6.92 6.33 18.05
N VAL A 35 -8.01 6.57 17.33
CA VAL A 35 -8.00 6.68 15.87
C VAL A 35 -8.49 8.06 15.49
N ALA A 36 -7.72 8.76 14.67
CA ALA A 36 -8.07 10.11 14.22
C ALA A 36 -7.81 10.22 12.71
N THR A 37 -8.68 10.90 11.97
CA THR A 37 -8.56 10.99 10.51
C THR A 37 -9.10 12.30 9.99
N HIS A 38 -8.67 12.70 8.79
CA HIS A 38 -9.26 13.83 8.07
C HIS A 38 -10.60 13.44 7.40
N GLY A 39 -11.05 12.20 7.55
CA GLY A 39 -12.18 11.64 6.82
C GLY A 39 -11.77 11.10 5.45
N GLY A 40 -12.73 10.59 4.70
CA GLY A 40 -12.51 10.14 3.32
C GLY A 40 -13.37 8.96 2.91
N THR A 41 -13.25 8.59 1.63
CA THR A 41 -14.09 7.59 0.96
C THR A 41 -14.18 6.24 1.69
N TYR A 42 -13.10 5.81 2.36
CA TYR A 42 -13.03 4.51 3.03
C TYR A 42 -13.21 4.56 4.56
N GLU A 43 -13.81 5.63 5.11
CA GLU A 43 -14.24 5.65 6.53
C GLU A 43 -15.23 4.52 6.86
N SER A 44 -15.99 4.04 5.85
CA SER A 44 -16.87 2.89 5.97
C SER A 44 -16.15 1.62 6.43
N ALA A 45 -14.85 1.45 6.09
CA ALA A 45 -14.07 0.31 6.54
C ALA A 45 -13.77 0.36 8.04
N LEU A 46 -13.54 1.55 8.62
CA LEU A 46 -13.39 1.72 10.08
C LEU A 46 -14.70 1.39 10.80
N ARG A 47 -15.83 1.90 10.28
CA ARG A 47 -17.16 1.60 10.83
C ARG A 47 -17.50 0.12 10.77
N ALA A 48 -17.23 -0.54 9.63
CA ALA A 48 -17.45 -1.97 9.47
C ALA A 48 -16.56 -2.81 10.40
N ALA A 49 -15.38 -2.30 10.78
CA ALA A 49 -14.51 -2.92 11.78
C ALA A 49 -14.90 -2.62 13.23
N GLY A 50 -15.95 -1.82 13.47
CA GLY A 50 -16.37 -1.40 14.81
C GLY A 50 -15.39 -0.45 15.50
N ILE A 51 -14.58 0.28 14.74
CA ILE A 51 -13.56 1.18 15.27
C ILE A 51 -14.10 2.61 15.27
N GLU A 52 -14.25 3.16 16.48
CA GLU A 52 -14.53 4.58 16.67
C GLU A 52 -13.33 5.45 16.28
N TYR A 53 -13.59 6.60 15.69
CA TYR A 53 -12.56 7.54 15.28
C TYR A 53 -13.02 8.99 15.41
N ASP A 54 -12.05 9.86 15.66
CA ASP A 54 -12.24 11.31 15.70
C ASP A 54 -11.90 11.95 14.35
N LEU A 55 -12.58 13.05 14.00
CA LEU A 55 -12.17 13.89 12.88
C LEU A 55 -11.20 14.97 13.35
N THR A 56 -10.07 15.11 12.67
CA THR A 56 -9.07 16.16 12.94
C THR A 56 -9.03 17.18 11.80
N GLY A 57 -9.48 18.40 12.09
CA GLY A 57 -9.59 19.45 11.07
C GLY A 57 -10.78 19.24 10.12
N PRO A 58 -10.81 19.96 8.98
CA PRO A 58 -11.88 19.86 7.99
C PRO A 58 -11.99 18.44 7.41
N ARG A 59 -13.22 18.00 7.13
CA ARG A 59 -13.45 16.69 6.51
C ARG A 59 -12.99 16.70 5.04
N MET A 60 -12.13 15.76 4.66
CA MET A 60 -11.87 15.39 3.28
C MET A 60 -13.06 14.62 2.72
N ASP A 61 -13.88 15.32 1.95
CA ASP A 61 -14.96 14.69 1.19
C ASP A 61 -14.42 13.83 0.02
N GLU A 62 -15.33 13.15 -0.68
CA GLU A 62 -14.98 12.27 -1.81
C GLU A 62 -14.30 13.03 -2.95
N ALA A 63 -14.76 14.26 -3.25
CA ALA A 63 -14.18 15.09 -4.30
C ALA A 63 -12.73 15.47 -3.97
N ARG A 64 -12.46 15.81 -2.71
CA ARG A 64 -11.12 16.12 -2.21
C ARG A 64 -10.22 14.89 -2.21
N CYS A 65 -10.74 13.73 -1.80
CA CYS A 65 -10.04 12.46 -1.88
C CYS A 65 -9.64 12.15 -3.34
N ALA A 66 -10.57 12.27 -4.28
CA ALA A 66 -10.29 12.05 -5.70
C ALA A 66 -9.21 13.01 -6.25
N ARG A 67 -9.22 14.28 -5.81
CA ARG A 67 -8.15 15.23 -6.15
C ARG A 67 -6.81 14.83 -5.54
N PHE A 68 -6.80 14.43 -4.26
CA PHE A 68 -5.59 13.98 -3.57
C PHE A 68 -4.93 12.80 -4.30
N LEU A 69 -5.73 11.80 -4.70
CA LEU A 69 -5.26 10.62 -5.44
C LEU A 69 -4.61 10.96 -6.79
N ARG A 70 -5.05 12.04 -7.45
CA ARG A 70 -4.43 12.52 -8.70
C ARG A 70 -3.14 13.30 -8.46
N GLU A 71 -3.07 14.03 -7.35
CA GLU A 71 -1.97 14.96 -7.03
C GLU A 71 -0.91 14.38 -6.10
N GLN A 72 -1.12 13.17 -5.57
CA GLN A 72 -0.22 12.52 -4.61
C GLN A 72 1.22 12.35 -5.15
N PRO A 73 2.22 12.21 -4.26
CA PRO A 73 3.55 11.77 -4.65
C PRO A 73 3.50 10.53 -5.55
N SER A 74 4.30 10.50 -6.62
CA SER A 74 4.30 9.53 -7.74
C SER A 74 3.31 9.77 -8.88
N SER A 75 2.30 10.63 -8.72
CA SER A 75 1.29 10.91 -9.74
C SER A 75 1.12 12.40 -10.06
N GLY A 76 1.19 13.26 -9.04
CA GLY A 76 1.07 14.70 -9.21
C GLY A 76 2.37 15.44 -9.57
N PRO A 77 2.28 16.77 -9.80
CA PRO A 77 3.43 17.60 -10.11
C PRO A 77 4.46 17.61 -8.97
N VAL A 78 5.74 17.42 -9.29
CA VAL A 78 6.81 17.28 -8.28
C VAL A 78 7.07 18.53 -7.43
N TRP A 79 6.53 19.68 -7.83
CA TRP A 79 6.63 20.95 -7.09
C TRP A 79 5.45 21.20 -6.14
N GLN A 80 4.41 20.37 -6.17
CA GLN A 80 3.22 20.49 -5.34
C GLN A 80 3.18 19.40 -4.27
N SER A 81 2.64 19.68 -3.09
CA SER A 81 2.56 18.75 -1.95
C SER A 81 1.31 17.85 -1.93
N ALA A 82 0.49 17.85 -2.98
CA ALA A 82 -0.89 17.30 -2.99
C ALA A 82 -1.88 18.00 -2.04
N TYR A 83 -1.41 19.02 -1.32
CA TYR A 83 -2.16 19.91 -0.43
C TYR A 83 -1.85 21.35 -0.82
N SER A 84 -2.80 22.27 -0.62
CA SER A 84 -2.48 23.70 -0.60
C SER A 84 -1.72 24.06 0.69
N ASP A 85 -1.06 25.21 0.72
CA ASP A 85 -0.36 25.69 1.91
C ASP A 85 -1.33 25.90 3.08
N ASP A 86 -2.50 26.47 2.81
CA ASP A 86 -3.56 26.65 3.82
C ASP A 86 -4.06 25.32 4.37
N GLU A 87 -4.28 24.34 3.48
CA GLU A 87 -4.73 23.01 3.89
C GLU A 87 -3.66 22.29 4.73
N LEU A 88 -2.38 22.38 4.34
CA LEU A 88 -1.28 21.87 5.16
C LEU A 88 -1.28 22.53 6.54
N ARG A 89 -1.35 23.86 6.60
CA ARG A 89 -1.34 24.60 7.87
C ARG A 89 -2.50 24.18 8.76
N THR A 90 -3.72 24.12 8.19
CA THR A 90 -4.92 23.73 8.92
C THR A 90 -4.81 22.33 9.51
N TYR A 91 -4.44 21.33 8.71
CA TYR A 91 -4.32 19.95 9.21
C TYR A 91 -3.18 19.80 10.22
N VAL A 92 -2.02 20.40 9.95
CA VAL A 92 -0.85 20.30 10.84
C VAL A 92 -1.18 20.87 12.24
N LEU A 93 -1.86 22.02 12.30
CA LEU A 93 -2.28 22.63 13.56
C LEU A 93 -3.36 21.80 14.26
N ALA A 94 -4.37 21.31 13.53
CA ALA A 94 -5.46 20.51 14.09
C ALA A 94 -4.95 19.16 14.65
N GLU A 95 -4.07 18.47 13.93
CA GLU A 95 -3.42 17.25 14.39
C GLU A 95 -2.58 17.49 15.66
N ALA A 96 -1.76 18.56 15.67
CA ALA A 96 -0.92 18.88 16.83
C ALA A 96 -1.75 19.25 18.07
N GLU A 97 -2.83 20.01 17.89
CA GLU A 97 -3.77 20.33 18.97
C GLU A 97 -4.44 19.05 19.51
N TYR A 98 -4.87 18.16 18.62
CA TYR A 98 -5.43 16.86 19.00
C TYR A 98 -4.43 16.03 19.80
N PHE A 99 -3.18 15.98 19.35
CA PHE A 99 -2.11 15.27 20.09
C PHE A 99 -1.92 15.85 21.49
N ALA A 100 -1.85 17.18 21.63
CA ALA A 100 -1.71 17.83 22.93
C ALA A 100 -2.92 17.53 23.85
N ARG A 101 -4.14 17.71 23.33
CA ARG A 101 -5.40 17.51 24.07
C ARG A 101 -5.52 16.09 24.64
N HIS A 102 -5.14 15.09 23.85
CA HIS A 102 -5.22 13.68 24.26
C HIS A 102 -3.92 13.15 24.88
N ARG A 103 -2.88 13.99 24.97
CA ARG A 103 -1.52 13.67 25.42
C ARG A 103 -0.91 12.50 24.64
N ILE A 104 -1.11 12.47 23.33
CA ILE A 104 -0.53 11.45 22.45
C ILE A 104 1.00 11.52 22.54
N THR A 105 1.65 10.37 22.67
CA THR A 105 3.12 10.25 22.71
C THR A 105 3.66 9.59 21.45
N THR A 106 2.82 8.87 20.71
CA THR A 106 3.19 8.20 19.46
C THR A 106 2.05 8.30 18.45
N ALA A 107 2.33 8.85 17.28
CA ALA A 107 1.41 8.90 16.15
C ALA A 107 1.86 7.88 15.09
N VAL A 108 0.93 7.07 14.60
CA VAL A 108 1.18 6.04 13.59
C VAL A 108 0.38 6.37 12.35
N THR A 109 1.03 6.45 11.19
CA THR A 109 0.33 6.63 9.91
C THR A 109 1.04 5.87 8.80
N GLY A 110 0.40 5.67 7.66
CA GLY A 110 1.10 5.25 6.45
C GLY A 110 1.22 6.34 5.39
N PHE A 111 0.24 7.26 5.31
CA PHE A 111 0.25 8.30 4.25
C PHE A 111 -0.47 9.60 4.63
N THR A 112 -0.80 9.83 5.90
CA THR A 112 -1.25 11.15 6.38
C THR A 112 -0.01 12.04 6.51
N LEU A 113 0.50 12.53 5.38
CA LEU A 113 1.83 13.16 5.28
C LEU A 113 1.98 14.44 6.12
N THR A 114 0.87 15.10 6.47
CA THR A 114 0.80 16.22 7.42
C THR A 114 1.37 15.87 8.79
N THR A 115 1.27 14.58 9.20
CA THR A 115 1.87 14.07 10.44
C THR A 115 3.38 14.26 10.52
N THR A 116 4.08 14.38 9.38
CA THR A 116 5.52 14.67 9.33
C THR A 116 5.87 16.03 9.93
N LEU A 117 4.92 16.97 10.00
CA LEU A 117 5.08 18.27 10.65
C LEU A 117 4.35 18.34 12.00
N SER A 118 3.12 17.87 12.09
CA SER A 118 2.34 17.99 13.34
C SER A 118 2.96 17.24 14.51
N THR A 119 3.58 16.09 14.25
CA THR A 119 4.33 15.35 15.29
C THR A 119 5.54 16.13 15.79
N ARG A 120 6.22 16.89 14.93
CA ARG A 120 7.33 17.76 15.33
C ARG A 120 6.85 18.95 16.14
N LEU A 121 5.75 19.56 15.71
CA LEU A 121 5.12 20.65 16.44
C LEU A 121 4.68 20.23 17.85
N ALA A 122 4.15 19.02 17.99
CA ALA A 122 3.66 18.49 19.26
C ALA A 122 4.71 17.73 20.09
N GLY A 123 5.94 17.54 19.60
CA GLY A 123 6.95 16.71 20.29
C GLY A 123 6.58 15.23 20.37
N VAL A 124 5.82 14.72 19.41
CA VAL A 124 5.32 13.34 19.32
C VAL A 124 6.23 12.48 18.44
N ARG A 125 6.42 11.21 18.81
CA ARG A 125 7.12 10.24 17.97
C ARG A 125 6.27 9.85 16.77
N LEU A 126 6.84 9.91 15.57
CA LEU A 126 6.19 9.48 14.33
C LEU A 126 6.61 8.06 13.96
N VAL A 127 5.65 7.14 13.91
CA VAL A 127 5.82 5.82 13.29
C VAL A 127 5.14 5.84 11.94
N SER A 128 5.89 5.58 10.87
CA SER A 128 5.32 5.41 9.53
C SER A 128 5.26 3.93 9.19
N GLU A 129 4.10 3.40 8.84
CA GLU A 129 4.02 2.09 8.23
C GLU A 129 4.09 2.25 6.70
N HIS A 130 5.12 1.65 6.10
CA HIS A 130 5.42 1.93 4.71
C HIS A 130 4.76 0.86 3.83
N SER A 131 3.70 1.26 3.12
CA SER A 131 2.90 0.46 2.15
C SER A 131 3.67 -0.17 1.00
N ALA A 132 4.99 0.02 0.95
CA ALA A 132 5.80 -0.36 -0.17
C ALA A 132 7.13 -0.87 0.33
N SER A 133 7.71 -1.78 -0.45
CA SER A 133 9.14 -2.08 -0.38
C SER A 133 10.03 -0.87 -0.75
N PHE A 134 9.49 0.33 -0.96
CA PHE A 134 10.23 1.53 -1.34
C PHE A 134 10.89 2.21 -0.14
N VAL A 135 11.84 1.50 0.48
CA VAL A 135 12.63 1.95 1.63
C VAL A 135 14.11 2.08 1.26
N PRO A 136 14.92 2.83 2.04
CA PRO A 136 16.31 3.13 1.67
C PRO A 136 17.17 1.93 1.26
N PRO A 137 17.20 0.80 2.00
CA PRO A 137 17.99 -0.36 1.59
C PRO A 137 17.65 -0.89 0.19
N ILE A 138 16.42 -0.67 -0.30
CA ILE A 138 15.96 -1.15 -1.60
C ILE A 138 16.46 -0.24 -2.72
N PHE A 139 16.21 1.06 -2.63
CA PHE A 139 16.62 1.98 -3.68
C PHE A 139 18.12 2.33 -3.64
N GLU A 140 18.77 2.26 -2.47
CA GLU A 140 20.23 2.42 -2.36
C GLU A 140 20.99 1.23 -2.99
N ARG A 141 20.36 0.04 -3.04
CA ARG A 141 20.88 -1.16 -3.73
C ARG A 141 20.52 -1.22 -5.22
N GLY A 142 19.85 -0.22 -5.78
CA GLY A 142 19.51 -0.23 -7.20
C GLY A 142 18.34 -1.17 -7.57
N LEU A 143 17.54 -1.60 -6.58
CA LEU A 143 16.53 -2.64 -6.80
C LEU A 143 15.23 -2.11 -7.41
N VAL A 144 15.01 -0.79 -7.42
CA VAL A 144 13.82 -0.18 -8.02
C VAL A 144 13.90 -0.24 -9.55
N PRO A 145 12.86 -0.75 -10.24
CA PRO A 145 12.86 -0.83 -11.70
C PRO A 145 12.68 0.55 -12.35
N ALA A 146 12.84 0.58 -13.68
CA ALA A 146 12.38 1.71 -14.47
C ALA A 146 10.84 1.76 -14.41
N PRO A 147 10.22 2.94 -14.24
CA PRO A 147 8.79 3.01 -14.01
C PRO A 147 7.97 2.68 -15.28
N SER A 148 6.79 2.08 -15.09
CA SER A 148 5.82 1.81 -16.15
C SER A 148 5.30 3.10 -16.80
N LYS A 149 5.22 4.17 -16.02
CA LYS A 149 4.91 5.54 -16.46
C LYS A 149 6.15 6.41 -16.35
N PRO A 150 6.50 7.22 -17.37
CA PRO A 150 7.65 8.10 -17.28
C PRO A 150 7.58 9.01 -16.04
N PHE A 151 8.64 9.03 -15.24
CA PHE A 151 8.82 9.96 -14.15
C PHE A 151 9.68 11.13 -14.66
N LEU A 152 9.16 12.36 -14.61
CA LEU A 152 9.78 13.53 -15.25
C LEU A 152 10.09 13.31 -16.75
N GLY A 153 9.22 12.58 -17.45
CA GLY A 153 9.42 12.24 -18.87
C GLY A 153 10.44 11.14 -19.13
N LEU A 154 11.10 10.60 -18.10
CA LEU A 154 12.14 9.57 -18.22
C LEU A 154 11.69 8.25 -17.62
N ARG A 155 12.12 7.15 -18.24
CA ARG A 155 11.96 5.77 -17.73
C ARG A 155 13.33 5.24 -17.34
N SER A 156 13.85 5.69 -16.20
CA SER A 156 15.22 5.39 -15.77
C SER A 156 15.23 4.75 -14.39
N ALA A 157 15.64 3.48 -14.33
CA ALA A 157 15.90 2.80 -13.06
C ALA A 157 16.98 3.54 -12.24
N TRP A 158 18.02 4.05 -12.90
CA TRP A 158 19.08 4.80 -12.22
C TRP A 158 18.52 6.02 -11.46
N LEU A 159 17.61 6.78 -12.09
CA LEU A 159 16.95 7.90 -11.44
C LEU A 159 16.03 7.44 -10.30
N SER A 160 15.22 6.41 -10.51
CA SER A 160 14.33 5.85 -9.48
C SER A 160 15.09 5.47 -8.21
N ASN A 161 16.35 5.03 -8.35
CA ASN A 161 17.19 4.60 -7.24
C ASN A 161 18.01 5.74 -6.60
N ARG A 162 18.42 6.76 -7.36
CA ARG A 162 19.31 7.83 -6.86
C ARG A 162 18.59 9.08 -6.36
N LEU A 163 17.42 9.39 -6.90
CA LEU A 163 16.69 10.61 -6.57
C LEU A 163 16.08 10.63 -5.16
N PRO A 164 15.50 9.55 -4.60
CA PRO A 164 14.65 9.64 -3.40
C PRO A 164 15.29 10.37 -2.22
N SER A 165 16.57 10.13 -1.94
CA SER A 165 17.31 10.77 -0.84
C SER A 165 17.98 12.11 -1.19
N ARG A 166 17.93 12.53 -2.46
CA ARG A 166 18.67 13.70 -2.96
C ARG A 166 17.80 14.87 -3.36
N VAL A 167 16.56 14.60 -3.79
CA VAL A 167 15.63 15.63 -4.26
C VAL A 167 14.56 15.92 -3.23
N ARG A 168 14.02 17.15 -3.29
CA ARG A 168 12.95 17.65 -2.40
C ARG A 168 11.60 17.72 -3.11
N PHE A 169 11.38 16.83 -4.08
CA PHE A 169 10.09 16.73 -4.74
C PHE A 169 8.98 16.51 -3.71
N TYR A 170 7.84 17.17 -3.96
CA TYR A 170 6.66 17.18 -3.10
C TYR A 170 6.85 17.86 -1.73
N CYS A 171 8.07 18.25 -1.35
CA CYS A 171 8.38 18.83 -0.03
C CYS A 171 8.21 20.36 0.03
N GLY A 172 7.88 21.02 -1.08
CA GLY A 172 7.86 22.49 -1.19
C GLY A 172 6.89 23.15 -0.21
N GLY A 173 5.60 22.78 -0.27
CA GLY A 173 4.57 23.28 0.64
C GLY A 173 4.88 22.95 2.10
N PHE A 174 5.23 21.69 2.38
CA PHE A 174 5.65 21.28 3.72
C PHE A 174 6.78 22.13 4.29
N ASN A 175 7.80 22.45 3.48
CA ASN A 175 8.93 23.25 3.92
C ASN A 175 8.62 24.74 4.10
N ARG A 176 7.59 25.27 3.43
CA ARG A 176 7.08 26.63 3.71
C ARG A 176 6.38 26.65 5.06
N ILE A 177 5.44 25.73 5.28
CA ILE A 177 4.72 25.61 6.56
C ILE A 177 5.67 25.28 7.72
N ALA A 178 6.67 24.42 7.51
CA ALA A 178 7.71 24.17 8.50
C ALA A 178 8.46 25.47 8.89
N GLY A 179 8.77 26.33 7.93
CA GLY A 179 9.41 27.63 8.19
C GLY A 179 8.52 28.58 9.01
N GLU A 180 7.23 28.65 8.68
CA GLU A 180 6.25 29.46 9.44
C GLU A 180 6.11 28.99 10.89
N LEU A 181 6.18 27.68 11.13
CA LEU A 181 6.04 27.07 12.46
C LEU A 181 7.37 26.92 13.22
N GLY A 182 8.50 27.38 12.65
CA GLY A 182 9.82 27.24 13.28
C GLY A 182 10.34 25.78 13.36
N LEU A 183 9.84 24.89 12.49
CA LEU A 183 10.17 23.47 12.48
C LEU A 183 11.34 23.13 11.54
N PRO A 184 12.07 22.03 11.80
CA PRO A 184 13.06 21.53 10.85
C PRO A 184 12.45 21.19 9.49
N ARG A 185 13.17 21.54 8.43
CA ARG A 185 12.80 21.25 7.05
C ARG A 185 12.83 19.74 6.77
N ILE A 186 11.97 19.29 5.86
CA ILE A 186 12.00 17.94 5.27
C ILE A 186 13.12 17.89 4.22
N PRO A 187 14.16 17.07 4.43
CA PRO A 187 15.40 17.15 3.65
C PRO A 187 15.31 16.54 2.25
N SER A 188 14.42 15.56 2.03
CA SER A 188 14.24 14.85 0.76
C SER A 188 12.85 14.21 0.63
N LEU A 189 12.54 13.70 -0.56
CA LEU A 189 11.35 12.87 -0.82
C LEU A 189 11.32 11.62 0.05
N ALA A 190 12.45 10.93 0.23
CA ALA A 190 12.51 9.76 1.10
C ALA A 190 12.19 10.16 2.56
N ALA A 191 12.69 11.29 3.04
CA ALA A 191 12.40 11.76 4.39
C ALA A 191 10.95 12.26 4.60
N LEU A 192 10.19 12.50 3.51
CA LEU A 192 8.77 12.86 3.58
C LEU A 192 7.89 11.67 3.96
N ILE A 193 8.29 10.47 3.54
CA ILE A 193 7.52 9.22 3.69
C ILE A 193 8.08 8.29 4.78
N LEU A 194 9.17 8.69 5.45
CA LEU A 194 9.76 7.97 6.57
C LEU A 194 9.46 8.68 7.90
N GLY A 195 9.17 7.88 8.92
CA GLY A 195 9.00 8.33 10.31
C GLY A 195 10.31 8.37 11.10
N ASP A 196 10.18 8.57 12.41
CA ASP A 196 11.24 8.24 13.37
C ASP A 196 11.50 6.74 13.39
N LEU A 197 10.41 5.97 13.34
CA LEU A 197 10.44 4.54 13.04
C LEU A 197 9.62 4.29 11.77
N THR A 198 10.20 3.59 10.81
CA THR A 198 9.49 3.11 9.63
C THR A 198 9.32 1.60 9.72
N LEU A 199 8.06 1.14 9.72
CA LEU A 199 7.72 -0.26 9.65
C LEU A 199 7.82 -0.74 8.19
N VAL A 200 8.70 -1.70 7.94
CA VAL A 200 8.87 -2.36 6.64
C VAL A 200 7.91 -3.55 6.62
N THR A 201 6.79 -3.36 5.94
CA THR A 201 5.64 -4.28 5.96
C THR A 201 5.76 -5.41 4.94
N GLU A 202 6.96 -5.92 4.70
CA GLU A 202 7.24 -6.99 3.74
C GLU A 202 8.28 -7.98 4.31
N ASP A 203 8.24 -9.23 3.85
CA ASP A 203 9.17 -10.25 4.30
C ASP A 203 10.57 -10.07 3.66
N PRO A 204 11.66 -10.19 4.44
CA PRO A 204 13.04 -10.12 3.94
C PRO A 204 13.34 -11.05 2.76
N SER A 205 12.72 -12.25 2.72
CA SER A 205 12.90 -13.20 1.63
C SER A 205 12.37 -12.66 0.31
N VAL A 206 11.25 -11.92 0.33
CA VAL A 206 10.70 -11.23 -0.86
C VAL A 206 11.65 -10.11 -1.28
N LEU A 207 12.04 -9.26 -0.32
CA LEU A 207 12.92 -8.10 -0.54
C LEU A 207 14.31 -8.50 -1.09
N GLY A 208 14.83 -9.66 -0.68
CA GLY A 208 16.19 -10.09 -1.01
C GLY A 208 17.27 -9.39 -0.21
N ILE A 209 16.90 -8.90 0.96
CA ILE A 209 17.80 -8.20 1.87
C ILE A 209 17.58 -8.84 3.25
N PRO A 210 18.63 -9.35 3.91
CA PRO A 210 18.50 -9.92 5.25
C PRO A 210 17.87 -8.94 6.25
N ARG A 211 17.03 -9.44 7.16
CA ARG A 211 16.37 -8.63 8.22
C ARG A 211 17.37 -7.73 8.95
N LEU A 212 18.47 -8.32 9.43
CA LEU A 212 19.49 -7.61 10.21
C LEU A 212 20.07 -6.43 9.43
N GLU A 213 20.24 -6.56 8.12
CA GLU A 213 20.75 -5.48 7.29
C GLU A 213 19.74 -4.32 7.22
N ILE A 214 18.45 -4.62 7.02
CA ILE A 214 17.39 -3.61 7.00
C ILE A 214 17.32 -2.86 8.33
N GLU A 215 17.34 -3.59 9.45
CA GLU A 215 17.19 -3.02 10.80
C GLU A 215 18.47 -2.32 11.31
N SER A 216 19.64 -2.72 10.80
CA SER A 216 20.93 -2.07 11.08
C SER A 216 21.18 -0.82 10.22
N TRP A 217 20.35 -0.57 9.19
CA TRP A 217 20.47 0.61 8.34
C TRP A 217 20.46 1.90 9.19
N ARG A 218 21.30 2.86 8.81
CA ARG A 218 21.38 4.16 9.47
C ARG A 218 21.28 5.28 8.43
N PRO A 219 20.60 6.39 8.77
CA PRO A 219 20.37 7.48 7.84
C PRO A 219 21.66 8.22 7.49
N GLY A 220 21.94 8.31 6.19
CA GLY A 220 22.96 9.23 5.65
C GLY A 220 22.42 10.63 5.35
N ARG A 221 23.10 11.35 4.45
CA ARG A 221 22.62 12.66 3.97
C ARG A 221 21.27 12.51 3.26
N GLY A 222 20.35 13.42 3.57
CA GLY A 222 19.01 13.46 2.95
C GLY A 222 17.92 12.80 3.77
N TYR A 223 18.22 12.25 4.94
CA TYR A 223 17.27 11.66 5.87
C TYR A 223 17.23 12.42 7.20
N ARG A 224 16.30 12.05 8.08
CA ARG A 224 16.34 12.51 9.48
C ARG A 224 17.33 11.61 10.26
N PRO A 225 18.21 12.16 11.11
CA PRO A 225 19.25 11.38 11.80
C PRO A 225 18.73 10.23 12.69
N GLU A 226 17.54 10.41 13.25
CA GLU A 226 16.94 9.42 14.15
C GLU A 226 16.05 8.38 13.47
N THR A 227 15.89 8.45 12.14
CA THR A 227 15.09 7.44 11.43
C THR A 227 15.70 6.05 11.63
N ARG A 228 14.83 5.10 11.98
CA ARG A 228 15.12 3.65 12.07
C ARG A 228 14.12 2.88 11.23
N LEU A 229 14.51 1.67 10.80
CA LEU A 229 13.65 0.73 10.09
C LEU A 229 13.42 -0.49 10.98
N ALA A 230 12.20 -1.01 10.99
CA ALA A 230 11.88 -2.28 11.64
C ALA A 230 11.08 -3.17 10.69
N VAL A 231 11.52 -4.42 10.50
CA VAL A 231 10.81 -5.35 9.62
C VAL A 231 9.66 -5.97 10.40
N THR A 232 8.43 -5.75 9.95
CA THR A 232 7.24 -6.34 10.56
C THR A 232 6.82 -7.60 9.81
N GLY A 233 6.93 -7.60 8.49
CA GLY A 233 6.35 -8.63 7.62
C GLY A 233 5.00 -8.19 7.04
N PRO A 234 4.32 -9.07 6.30
CA PRO A 234 3.15 -8.73 5.48
C PRO A 234 2.01 -8.13 6.31
N LEU A 235 1.39 -7.09 5.78
CA LEU A 235 0.29 -6.35 6.43
C LEU A 235 -0.77 -6.01 5.36
N PHE A 236 -1.78 -6.85 5.24
CA PHE A 236 -2.83 -6.75 4.22
C PHE A 236 -4.24 -6.89 4.82
N ALA A 237 -5.25 -6.54 4.03
CA ALA A 237 -6.62 -6.36 4.53
C ALA A 237 -7.36 -7.69 4.78
N HIS A 238 -7.88 -7.86 6.00
CA HIS A 238 -8.88 -8.86 6.36
C HIS A 238 -10.26 -8.18 6.49
N LEU A 239 -10.92 -7.99 5.34
CA LEU A 239 -12.23 -7.35 5.28
C LEU A 239 -13.29 -8.21 5.99
N PRO A 240 -14.04 -7.69 6.97
CA PRO A 240 -15.04 -8.46 7.71
C PRO A 240 -16.35 -8.58 6.93
N ILE A 241 -16.29 -9.00 5.67
CA ILE A 241 -17.46 -9.22 4.80
C ILE A 241 -17.45 -10.65 4.26
N PRO A 242 -18.61 -11.31 4.14
CA PRO A 242 -18.69 -12.65 3.56
C PRO A 242 -18.40 -12.63 2.06
N ILE A 243 -18.06 -13.80 1.50
CA ILE A 243 -18.07 -13.98 0.05
C ILE A 243 -19.55 -14.03 -0.40
N PRO A 244 -19.97 -13.26 -1.42
CA PRO A 244 -21.34 -13.34 -1.94
C PRO A 244 -21.68 -14.72 -2.52
N ASP A 245 -22.92 -15.18 -2.40
CA ASP A 245 -23.36 -16.54 -2.80
C ASP A 245 -23.09 -16.86 -4.27
N GLU A 246 -23.27 -15.88 -5.16
CA GLU A 246 -22.94 -16.02 -6.59
C GLU A 246 -21.44 -16.27 -6.81
N VAL A 247 -20.59 -15.64 -6.01
CA VAL A 247 -19.13 -15.80 -6.05
C VAL A 247 -18.74 -17.13 -5.42
N GLU A 248 -19.39 -17.57 -4.34
CA GLU A 248 -19.16 -18.92 -3.78
C GLU A 248 -19.50 -20.02 -4.79
N THR A 249 -20.64 -19.89 -5.47
CA THR A 249 -21.05 -20.79 -6.54
C THR A 249 -20.02 -20.78 -7.66
N PHE A 250 -19.55 -19.59 -8.04
CA PHE A 250 -18.51 -19.45 -9.05
C PHE A 250 -17.21 -20.12 -8.61
N LEU A 251 -16.70 -19.85 -7.41
CA LEU A 251 -15.44 -20.43 -6.91
C LEU A 251 -15.47 -21.95 -6.77
N SER A 252 -16.66 -22.55 -6.69
CA SER A 252 -16.83 -24.00 -6.53
C SER A 252 -16.94 -24.78 -7.85
N GLY A 253 -17.12 -24.07 -8.97
CA GLY A 253 -17.19 -24.70 -10.29
C GLY A 253 -15.83 -25.21 -10.80
N PRO A 254 -15.81 -26.12 -11.79
CA PRO A 254 -14.59 -26.78 -12.26
C PRO A 254 -13.68 -25.86 -13.09
N GLY A 255 -12.40 -26.23 -13.17
CA GLY A 255 -11.39 -25.58 -14.01
C GLY A 255 -10.64 -24.43 -13.33
N PRO A 256 -9.56 -23.92 -13.95
CA PRO A 256 -8.72 -22.91 -13.33
C PRO A 256 -9.43 -21.56 -13.24
N ILE A 257 -9.20 -20.84 -12.13
CA ILE A 257 -9.79 -19.52 -11.88
C ILE A 257 -8.71 -18.44 -11.93
N ILE A 258 -8.94 -17.41 -12.74
CA ILE A 258 -8.14 -16.18 -12.80
C ILE A 258 -8.90 -15.08 -12.07
N TYR A 259 -8.30 -14.55 -11.01
CA TYR A 259 -8.87 -13.44 -10.25
C TYR A 259 -8.29 -12.10 -10.71
N VAL A 260 -9.12 -11.26 -11.32
CA VAL A 260 -8.76 -9.92 -11.82
C VAL A 260 -9.15 -8.88 -10.77
N ALA A 261 -8.15 -8.38 -10.04
CA ALA A 261 -8.29 -7.39 -8.96
C ALA A 261 -7.45 -6.13 -9.25
N ILE A 262 -7.84 -5.40 -10.30
CA ILE A 262 -7.19 -4.14 -10.72
C ILE A 262 -8.05 -2.93 -10.29
N THR A 263 -8.34 -2.86 -9.00
CA THR A 263 -9.43 -2.08 -8.37
C THR A 263 -9.26 -0.55 -8.39
N SER A 264 -8.05 -0.04 -8.66
CA SER A 264 -7.74 1.40 -8.83
C SER A 264 -7.28 1.72 -10.25
N SER A 265 -8.04 1.25 -11.24
CA SER A 265 -7.74 1.47 -12.66
C SER A 265 -8.97 1.91 -13.45
N PRO A 266 -8.79 2.57 -14.60
CA PRO A 266 -9.91 2.89 -15.48
C PRO A 266 -10.65 1.62 -15.92
N PRO A 267 -11.98 1.66 -16.10
CA PRO A 267 -12.76 0.49 -16.52
C PRO A 267 -12.27 -0.07 -17.87
N SER A 268 -11.75 0.79 -18.76
CA SER A 268 -11.16 0.36 -20.03
C SER A 268 -9.99 -0.60 -19.88
N LEU A 269 -9.18 -0.48 -18.82
CA LEU A 269 -8.08 -1.41 -18.54
C LEU A 269 -8.63 -2.77 -18.11
N VAL A 270 -9.62 -2.79 -17.22
CA VAL A 270 -10.26 -4.03 -16.76
C VAL A 270 -10.89 -4.78 -17.95
N ARG A 271 -11.64 -4.07 -18.80
CA ARG A 271 -12.23 -4.61 -20.03
C ARG A 271 -11.17 -5.20 -20.96
N ALA A 272 -10.06 -4.48 -21.18
CA ALA A 272 -8.98 -4.95 -22.03
C ALA A 272 -8.34 -6.25 -21.50
N VAL A 273 -8.12 -6.32 -20.18
CA VAL A 273 -7.56 -7.51 -19.51
C VAL A 273 -8.51 -8.70 -19.63
N VAL A 274 -9.78 -8.52 -19.29
CA VAL A 274 -10.78 -9.59 -19.37
C VAL A 274 -10.89 -10.10 -20.80
N THR A 275 -11.01 -9.22 -21.79
CA THR A 275 -11.04 -9.58 -23.21
C THR A 275 -9.82 -10.39 -23.64
N ALA A 276 -8.61 -9.99 -23.20
CA ALA A 276 -7.40 -10.72 -23.52
C ALA A 276 -7.32 -12.10 -22.83
N LEU A 277 -8.01 -12.31 -21.70
CA LEU A 277 -8.05 -13.59 -20.98
C LEU A 277 -9.11 -14.56 -21.50
N ARG A 278 -10.19 -14.08 -22.15
CA ARG A 278 -11.30 -14.90 -22.69
C ARG A 278 -10.88 -16.10 -23.56
N PRO A 279 -9.80 -16.05 -24.35
CA PRO A 279 -9.34 -17.21 -25.13
C PRO A 279 -8.74 -18.36 -24.30
N LEU A 280 -8.48 -18.14 -22.99
CA LEU A 280 -7.99 -19.21 -22.12
C LEU A 280 -9.14 -20.12 -21.69
N ALA A 281 -8.84 -21.41 -21.49
CA ALA A 281 -9.75 -22.37 -20.88
C ALA A 281 -9.77 -22.18 -19.35
N ALA A 282 -10.10 -20.96 -18.91
CA ALA A 282 -10.14 -20.56 -17.51
C ALA A 282 -11.38 -19.71 -17.25
N ARG A 283 -11.80 -19.68 -15.99
CA ARG A 283 -12.90 -18.87 -15.48
C ARG A 283 -12.33 -17.59 -14.88
N ILE A 284 -12.98 -16.47 -15.08
CA ILE A 284 -12.46 -15.15 -14.72
C ILE A 284 -13.38 -14.54 -13.67
N LEU A 285 -12.88 -14.38 -12.45
CA LEU A 285 -13.56 -13.62 -11.41
C LEU A 285 -12.99 -12.20 -11.41
N VAL A 286 -13.84 -11.19 -11.58
CA VAL A 286 -13.45 -9.79 -11.56
C VAL A 286 -13.92 -9.16 -10.25
N ALA A 287 -13.00 -8.56 -9.49
CA ALA A 287 -13.38 -7.69 -8.38
C ALA A 287 -13.78 -6.31 -8.93
N GLY A 288 -15.08 -6.09 -9.06
CA GLY A 288 -15.64 -4.79 -9.41
C GLY A 288 -15.50 -3.80 -8.25
N THR A 289 -15.26 -2.53 -8.57
CA THR A 289 -15.29 -1.43 -7.60
C THR A 289 -16.39 -0.45 -7.96
N VAL A 290 -16.08 0.85 -8.01
CA VAL A 290 -17.03 1.94 -8.32
C VAL A 290 -17.49 1.96 -9.77
N HIS A 291 -17.01 1.03 -10.61
CA HIS A 291 -17.29 1.00 -12.04
C HIS A 291 -18.35 -0.04 -12.38
N ASP A 292 -19.31 0.35 -13.22
CA ASP A 292 -20.22 -0.60 -13.85
C ASP A 292 -19.46 -1.40 -14.92
N LEU A 293 -19.33 -2.70 -14.65
CA LEU A 293 -18.66 -3.70 -15.47
C LEU A 293 -19.58 -4.89 -15.77
N GLY A 294 -20.89 -4.76 -15.51
CA GLY A 294 -21.85 -5.86 -15.60
C GLY A 294 -21.96 -6.49 -16.98
N ASP A 295 -21.66 -5.72 -18.03
CA ASP A 295 -21.60 -6.17 -19.42
C ASP A 295 -20.46 -7.15 -19.73
N LEU A 296 -19.52 -7.38 -18.80
CA LEU A 296 -18.49 -8.41 -18.93
C LEU A 296 -18.99 -9.81 -18.53
N ASN A 297 -20.11 -9.92 -17.80
CA ASN A 297 -20.61 -11.20 -17.30
C ASN A 297 -21.01 -12.16 -18.43
N ASP A 298 -20.61 -13.43 -18.27
CA ASP A 298 -21.10 -14.57 -19.06
C ASP A 298 -20.84 -15.89 -18.32
N ASP A 299 -21.00 -17.03 -18.99
CA ASP A 299 -20.81 -18.38 -18.41
C ASP A 299 -19.43 -18.62 -17.77
N ARG A 300 -18.39 -17.86 -18.17
CA ARG A 300 -17.01 -18.01 -17.68
C ARG A 300 -16.48 -16.77 -16.98
N VAL A 301 -17.17 -15.63 -17.06
CA VAL A 301 -16.77 -14.37 -16.43
C VAL A 301 -17.83 -13.95 -15.42
N LEU A 302 -17.43 -13.82 -14.16
CA LEU A 302 -18.27 -13.23 -13.11
C LEU A 302 -17.64 -11.93 -12.61
N VAL A 303 -18.44 -10.87 -12.59
CA VAL A 303 -18.09 -9.58 -12.00
C VAL A 303 -18.78 -9.45 -10.65
N GLY A 304 -18.00 -9.52 -9.58
CA GLY A 304 -18.48 -9.23 -8.22
C GLY A 304 -18.31 -7.76 -7.85
N GLY A 305 -18.83 -7.37 -6.69
CA GLY A 305 -18.56 -6.06 -6.06
C GLY A 305 -17.21 -6.02 -5.33
N VAL A 306 -17.18 -5.32 -4.19
CA VAL A 306 -16.02 -5.39 -3.28
C VAL A 306 -15.94 -6.79 -2.67
N LEU A 307 -14.86 -7.52 -2.97
CA LEU A 307 -14.68 -8.90 -2.53
C LEU A 307 -13.66 -9.01 -1.37
N PRO A 308 -13.89 -9.90 -0.38
CA PRO A 308 -12.92 -10.22 0.65
C PRO A 308 -11.76 -11.01 0.05
N SER A 309 -10.78 -10.31 -0.52
CA SER A 309 -9.70 -10.94 -1.30
C SER A 309 -8.92 -11.99 -0.50
N HIS A 310 -8.75 -11.82 0.82
CA HIS A 310 -8.14 -12.81 1.71
C HIS A 310 -8.90 -14.15 1.79
N LEU A 311 -10.21 -14.18 1.50
CA LEU A 311 -11.03 -15.39 1.43
C LEU A 311 -11.14 -15.93 -0.01
N VAL A 312 -11.14 -15.04 -1.01
CA VAL A 312 -11.23 -15.40 -2.43
C VAL A 312 -9.92 -15.97 -2.95
N MET A 313 -8.79 -15.33 -2.65
CA MET A 313 -7.48 -15.67 -3.21
C MET A 313 -7.03 -17.12 -2.97
N PRO A 314 -7.28 -17.76 -1.81
CA PRO A 314 -6.98 -19.18 -1.61
C PRO A 314 -7.73 -20.14 -2.56
N ARG A 315 -8.78 -19.68 -3.24
CA ARG A 315 -9.66 -20.48 -4.11
C ARG A 315 -9.39 -20.25 -5.60
N VAL A 316 -8.30 -19.55 -5.96
CA VAL A 316 -7.97 -19.22 -7.36
C VAL A 316 -6.57 -19.66 -7.75
N ASP A 317 -6.29 -19.67 -9.06
CA ASP A 317 -5.05 -20.23 -9.62
C ASP A 317 -4.07 -19.17 -10.11
N LEU A 318 -4.57 -17.99 -10.43
CA LEU A 318 -3.78 -16.86 -10.89
C LEU A 318 -4.43 -15.55 -10.45
N ALA A 319 -3.65 -14.66 -9.87
CA ALA A 319 -4.07 -13.28 -9.60
C ALA A 319 -3.58 -12.35 -10.71
N VAL A 320 -4.46 -11.48 -11.23
CA VAL A 320 -4.10 -10.37 -12.10
C VAL A 320 -4.39 -9.06 -11.36
N THR A 321 -3.36 -8.28 -11.06
CA THR A 321 -3.49 -7.11 -10.18
C THR A 321 -2.73 -5.90 -10.72
N ALA A 322 -3.03 -4.71 -10.19
CA ALA A 322 -2.21 -3.53 -10.44
C ALA A 322 -0.83 -3.61 -9.75
N GLY A 323 -0.59 -4.54 -8.82
CA GLY A 323 0.67 -4.61 -8.07
C GLY A 323 0.73 -3.81 -6.77
N GLY A 324 -0.41 -3.28 -6.29
CA GLY A 324 -0.46 -2.64 -4.97
C GLY A 324 -0.14 -3.64 -3.86
N GLN A 325 0.64 -3.22 -2.85
CA GLN A 325 1.23 -4.15 -1.89
C GLN A 325 0.20 -5.06 -1.19
N GLY A 326 -0.96 -4.53 -0.77
CA GLY A 326 -2.00 -5.36 -0.12
C GLY A 326 -2.51 -6.51 -1.01
N SER A 327 -2.74 -6.25 -2.30
CA SER A 327 -3.17 -7.29 -3.26
C SER A 327 -2.06 -8.30 -3.54
N VAL A 328 -0.82 -7.81 -3.67
CA VAL A 328 0.37 -8.63 -3.86
C VAL A 328 0.58 -9.57 -2.67
N GLN A 329 0.50 -9.03 -1.45
CA GLN A 329 0.65 -9.80 -0.22
C GLN A 329 -0.49 -10.80 -0.02
N THR A 330 -1.73 -10.43 -0.38
CA THR A 330 -2.85 -11.36 -0.33
C THR A 330 -2.62 -12.55 -1.29
N ALA A 331 -2.10 -12.31 -2.50
CA ALA A 331 -1.75 -13.36 -3.46
C ALA A 331 -0.65 -14.28 -2.91
N MET A 332 0.41 -13.70 -2.36
CA MET A 332 1.52 -14.48 -1.80
C MET A 332 1.12 -15.23 -0.52
N ALA A 333 0.29 -14.65 0.35
CA ALA A 333 -0.26 -15.34 1.52
C ALA A 333 -1.14 -16.54 1.15
N ALA A 334 -1.78 -16.50 -0.03
CA ALA A 334 -2.54 -17.60 -0.59
C ALA A 334 -1.68 -18.60 -1.39
N GLY A 335 -0.40 -18.29 -1.67
CA GLY A 335 0.47 -19.12 -2.52
C GLY A 335 0.05 -19.10 -3.99
N VAL A 336 -0.50 -17.98 -4.46
CA VAL A 336 -1.04 -17.81 -5.81
C VAL A 336 -0.09 -16.96 -6.67
N PRO A 337 0.35 -17.46 -7.84
CA PRO A 337 1.14 -16.69 -8.80
C PRO A 337 0.44 -15.39 -9.23
N LEU A 338 1.23 -14.38 -9.60
CA LEU A 338 0.71 -13.05 -9.90
C LEU A 338 1.14 -12.53 -11.28
N LEU A 339 0.19 -12.07 -12.08
CA LEU A 339 0.44 -11.23 -13.27
C LEU A 339 0.16 -9.77 -12.90
N GLY A 340 1.22 -8.97 -12.79
CA GLY A 340 1.13 -7.57 -12.41
C GLY A 340 1.03 -6.65 -13.61
N ILE A 341 0.15 -5.64 -13.52
CA ILE A 341 -0.02 -4.58 -14.52
C ILE A 341 0.14 -3.20 -13.86
N PRO A 342 1.38 -2.78 -13.53
CA PRO A 342 1.60 -1.62 -12.68
C PRO A 342 1.27 -0.27 -13.32
N LEU A 343 0.65 0.59 -12.52
CA LEU A 343 0.25 1.95 -12.88
C LEU A 343 1.07 3.02 -12.15
N GLN A 344 1.89 2.63 -11.16
CA GLN A 344 2.70 3.50 -10.31
C GLN A 344 4.05 2.83 -10.00
N LEU A 345 5.08 3.62 -9.67
CA LEU A 345 6.43 3.13 -9.40
C LEU A 345 6.48 2.12 -8.24
N GLU A 346 5.67 2.36 -7.21
CA GLU A 346 5.53 1.43 -6.08
C GLU A 346 5.05 0.06 -6.53
N GLN A 347 4.04 0.03 -7.40
CA GLN A 347 3.49 -1.18 -7.96
C GLN A 347 4.49 -1.89 -8.88
N ASP A 348 5.28 -1.13 -9.65
CA ASP A 348 6.37 -1.67 -10.46
C ASP A 348 7.38 -2.43 -9.60
N LEU A 349 7.78 -1.81 -8.48
CA LEU A 349 8.71 -2.40 -7.53
C LEU A 349 8.16 -3.70 -6.93
N ASN A 350 6.94 -3.70 -6.39
CA ASN A 350 6.36 -4.88 -5.76
C ASN A 350 6.30 -6.08 -6.72
N VAL A 351 5.82 -5.85 -7.95
CA VAL A 351 5.71 -6.92 -8.97
C VAL A 351 7.10 -7.41 -9.40
N THR A 352 8.06 -6.49 -9.55
CA THR A 352 9.44 -6.85 -9.92
C THR A 352 10.13 -7.66 -8.82
N LEU A 353 9.89 -7.35 -7.55
CA LEU A 353 10.43 -8.13 -6.42
C LEU A 353 9.91 -9.56 -6.45
N LEU A 354 8.62 -9.77 -6.73
CA LEU A 354 8.06 -11.11 -6.91
C LEU A 354 8.55 -11.82 -8.17
N GLU A 355 8.73 -11.10 -9.28
CA GLU A 355 9.29 -11.69 -10.51
C GLU A 355 10.71 -12.22 -10.27
N ARG A 356 11.52 -11.52 -9.47
CA ARG A 356 12.85 -11.99 -9.04
C ARG A 356 12.80 -13.25 -8.17
N ARG A 357 11.67 -13.53 -7.50
CA ARG A 357 11.42 -14.78 -6.78
C ARG A 357 10.83 -15.87 -7.65
N GLY A 358 10.49 -15.57 -8.91
CA GLY A 358 9.80 -16.50 -9.79
C GLY A 358 8.32 -16.67 -9.45
N ALA A 359 7.71 -15.81 -8.63
CA ALA A 359 6.30 -15.91 -8.25
C ALA A 359 5.36 -15.03 -9.09
N ALA A 360 5.92 -14.15 -9.94
CA ALA A 360 5.13 -13.21 -10.72
C ALA A 360 5.70 -12.92 -12.12
N ARG A 361 4.87 -12.27 -12.95
CA ARG A 361 5.29 -11.62 -14.20
C ARG A 361 4.82 -10.18 -14.25
N TRP A 362 5.68 -9.29 -14.75
CA TRP A 362 5.37 -7.90 -14.98
C TRP A 362 4.91 -7.66 -16.42
N LEU A 363 3.82 -6.90 -16.60
CA LEU A 363 3.32 -6.49 -17.90
C LEU A 363 3.03 -4.98 -17.91
N PRO A 364 3.53 -4.21 -18.89
CA PRO A 364 3.20 -2.79 -18.97
C PRO A 364 1.73 -2.60 -19.35
N PRO A 365 1.03 -1.57 -18.82
CA PRO A 365 -0.40 -1.33 -19.09
C PRO A 365 -0.77 -1.27 -20.58
N ARG A 366 0.12 -0.72 -21.42
CA ARG A 366 -0.07 -0.66 -22.88
C ARG A 366 -0.18 -2.03 -23.58
N GLN A 367 0.22 -3.11 -22.92
CA GLN A 367 0.15 -4.48 -23.44
C GLN A 367 -0.98 -5.31 -22.80
N ALA A 368 -1.76 -4.73 -21.88
CA ALA A 368 -2.79 -5.43 -21.13
C ALA A 368 -3.92 -6.00 -22.00
N GLY A 369 -4.24 -5.36 -23.14
CA GLY A 369 -5.25 -5.85 -24.09
C GLY A 369 -4.72 -6.75 -25.20
N THR A 370 -3.46 -7.19 -25.13
CA THR A 370 -2.80 -7.92 -26.23
C THR A 370 -2.71 -9.42 -25.96
N ALA A 371 -2.45 -10.21 -27.00
CA ALA A 371 -2.20 -11.66 -26.87
C ALA A 371 -1.04 -12.00 -25.92
N ARG A 372 -0.14 -11.04 -25.64
CA ARG A 372 0.94 -11.21 -24.66
C ARG A 372 0.40 -11.44 -23.25
N LEU A 373 -0.71 -10.80 -22.87
CA LEU A 373 -1.33 -11.01 -21.56
C LEU A 373 -1.80 -12.47 -21.44
N ALA A 374 -2.52 -12.97 -22.45
CA ALA A 374 -3.00 -14.35 -22.49
C ALA A 374 -1.85 -15.36 -22.43
N ALA A 375 -0.75 -15.10 -23.15
CA ALA A 375 0.43 -15.97 -23.15
C ALA A 375 1.11 -16.03 -21.77
N LEU A 376 1.29 -14.89 -21.10
CA LEU A 376 1.85 -14.86 -19.75
C LEU A 376 0.94 -15.55 -18.73
N ALA A 377 -0.37 -15.30 -18.78
CA ALA A 377 -1.34 -15.95 -17.91
C ALA A 377 -1.35 -17.48 -18.11
N ARG A 378 -1.29 -17.95 -19.37
CA ARG A 378 -1.17 -19.37 -19.68
C ARG A 378 0.08 -19.98 -19.04
N ASN A 379 1.24 -19.33 -19.18
CA ASN A 379 2.49 -19.81 -18.61
C ASN A 379 2.44 -19.87 -17.07
N LEU A 380 1.88 -18.84 -16.43
CA LEU A 380 1.70 -18.79 -14.97
C LEU A 380 0.77 -19.90 -14.45
N LEU A 381 -0.25 -20.27 -15.25
CA LEU A 381 -1.17 -21.36 -14.92
C LEU A 381 -0.56 -22.74 -15.15
N SER A 382 0.27 -22.91 -16.19
CA SER A 382 0.78 -24.22 -16.61
C SER A 382 2.11 -24.61 -15.96
N ASP A 383 2.98 -23.64 -15.67
CA ASP A 383 4.29 -23.90 -15.10
C ASP A 383 4.23 -23.88 -13.56
N SER A 384 4.29 -25.08 -12.99
CA SER A 384 4.27 -25.31 -11.55
C SER A 384 5.39 -24.60 -10.78
N ALA A 385 6.48 -24.15 -11.44
CA ALA A 385 7.53 -23.38 -10.79
C ALA A 385 7.02 -22.06 -10.19
N TYR A 386 6.10 -21.37 -10.87
CA TYR A 386 5.53 -20.12 -10.32
C TYR A 386 4.71 -20.37 -9.06
N ARG A 387 3.93 -21.46 -9.05
CA ARG A 387 3.14 -21.84 -7.88
C ARG A 387 4.02 -22.27 -6.73
N ARG A 388 5.09 -23.04 -6.97
CA ARG A 388 6.08 -23.39 -5.94
C ARG A 388 6.72 -22.13 -5.34
N ALA A 389 7.17 -21.20 -6.18
CA ALA A 389 7.74 -19.94 -5.70
C ALA A 389 6.75 -19.11 -4.84
N ALA A 390 5.48 -19.03 -5.26
CA ALA A 390 4.46 -18.38 -4.45
C ALA A 390 4.18 -19.13 -3.14
N GLN A 391 4.22 -20.46 -3.13
CA GLN A 391 4.08 -21.29 -1.93
C GLN A 391 5.26 -21.16 -0.96
N ASP A 392 6.48 -20.97 -1.46
CA ASP A 392 7.65 -20.70 -0.62
C ASP A 392 7.50 -19.36 0.10
N ILE A 393 7.01 -18.33 -0.59
CA ILE A 393 6.70 -17.03 0.02
C ILE A 393 5.54 -17.17 1.02
N ARG A 394 4.50 -17.94 0.69
CA ARG A 394 3.40 -18.26 1.63
C ARG A 394 3.93 -18.85 2.93
N ALA A 395 4.89 -19.78 2.87
CA ALA A 395 5.49 -20.38 4.06
C ALA A 395 6.25 -19.34 4.90
N ALA A 396 6.99 -18.43 4.26
CA ALA A 396 7.65 -17.32 4.94
C ALA A 396 6.64 -16.37 5.61
N TYR A 397 5.54 -16.04 4.92
CA TYR A 397 4.47 -15.21 5.46
C TYR A 397 3.76 -15.86 6.65
N ALA A 398 3.49 -17.17 6.59
CA ALA A 398 2.88 -17.92 7.68
C ALA A 398 3.75 -17.95 8.95
N ALA A 399 5.08 -17.81 8.80
CA ALA A 399 6.02 -17.69 9.92
C ALA A 399 6.14 -16.25 10.47
N SER A 400 5.33 -15.31 9.98
CA SER A 400 5.36 -13.90 10.36
C SER A 400 4.03 -13.41 10.89
N ASP A 401 4.04 -12.82 12.09
CA ASP A 401 2.93 -12.01 12.60
C ASP A 401 3.21 -10.53 12.28
N GLY A 402 2.84 -10.10 11.07
CA GLY A 402 3.04 -8.73 10.60
C GLY A 402 2.37 -7.67 11.47
N PRO A 403 1.03 -7.74 11.69
CA PRO A 403 0.31 -6.83 12.58
C PRO A 403 0.88 -6.82 14.01
N GLY A 404 1.18 -8.00 14.56
CA GLY A 404 1.70 -8.08 15.92
C GLY A 404 3.10 -7.49 16.06
N ARG A 405 4.03 -7.83 15.16
CA ARG A 405 5.36 -7.22 15.16
C ARG A 405 5.28 -5.70 14.96
N ALA A 406 4.34 -5.21 14.15
CA ALA A 406 4.09 -3.77 14.03
C ALA A 406 3.70 -3.16 15.38
N ALA A 407 2.74 -3.76 16.08
CA ALA A 407 2.32 -3.32 17.41
C ALA A 407 3.48 -3.36 18.43
N ASP A 408 4.29 -4.43 18.45
CA ASP A 408 5.46 -4.55 19.32
C ASP A 408 6.47 -3.43 19.09
N GLN A 409 6.78 -3.12 17.83
CA GLN A 409 7.72 -2.06 17.47
C GLN A 409 7.19 -0.65 17.78
N ILE A 410 5.87 -0.43 17.66
CA ILE A 410 5.21 0.80 18.08
C ILE A 410 5.39 0.98 19.59
N LEU A 411 5.10 -0.06 20.38
CA LEU A 411 5.16 -0.04 21.84
C LEU A 411 6.59 0.10 22.38
N ALA A 412 7.57 -0.61 21.78
CA ALA A 412 8.95 -0.65 22.26
C ALA A 412 9.62 0.73 22.30
N GLY A 413 9.35 1.60 21.32
CA GLY A 413 9.90 2.96 21.31
C GLY A 413 8.97 4.03 21.90
N ALA A 414 7.87 3.64 22.52
CA ALA A 414 6.98 4.54 23.24
C ALA A 414 7.24 4.52 24.76
N ALA A 415 7.99 3.53 25.24
CA ALA A 415 8.38 3.33 26.63
C ALA A 415 9.41 4.37 27.12
#